data_AF-A0A927XTB6-F1
#
_entry.id   AF-A0A927XTB6-F1
#
_cell.length_a   1.000
_cell.length_b   1.000
_cell.length_c   1.000
_cell.angle_alpha   90.00
_cell.angle_beta   90.00
_cell.angle_gamma   90.00
#
_symmetry.space_group_name_H-M   'P 1'
#
loop_
_entity.id
_entity.type
_entity.pdbx_description
1 polymer ?
#
loop_
_entity_poly.entity_id
_entity_poly.type
_entity_poly.pdbx_seq_one_letter_code
_entity_poly.pdbx_strand_id
1 'polypeptide(L)'
;MQAGIPTHDQRIAALFDGMPGARSMVLAALAGQGRVLVDSPVRPRCAVAAAGDFLYCGGVPGVEAKHMLRQAMGTHEDWLIYARGEWLDVLKSIAPVEMETRIAYDYHAQPEDEHLRRFLQGLPEGASFQPIEGDWIERCHGEKWSRDFVSLFTREDYEARGLGVLLMVDGQAVAGASSYVSYPGGIEIQLQTRDDQQGRGYATLAAARLILMAHERGLIATWDAANPVSAHIAAKLGYREAGPYQVAAIAKEKKMEYRSITRAEAPELAQAMMAAYSEAPWNESWSEERARLRVEAILSGWQAMGVAAVCEGCIIGGALGFVDPYADEDFFFVSELFVRPEWKHKGVGRELLRRLEEELKRRGVHVTQLISIRDNQPFYNKCGMERDSVDVMFRRF
;
A
#
# COMPACT_ATOMS: atom_id res chain seq x y z
N MET A 1 30.77 28.64 3.71
CA MET A 1 31.23 27.60 4.64
C MET A 1 30.03 26.76 5.00
N GLN A 2 29.96 25.49 4.55
CA GLN A 2 28.93 24.58 5.04
C GLN A 2 29.22 24.31 6.52
N ALA A 3 28.24 24.57 7.39
CA ALA A 3 28.31 24.14 8.79
C ALA A 3 28.45 22.61 8.80
N GLY A 4 29.59 22.11 9.29
CA GLY A 4 29.82 20.67 9.39
C GLY A 4 28.84 20.04 10.37
N ILE A 5 28.53 18.76 10.16
CA ILE A 5 27.72 17.96 11.09
C ILE A 5 28.46 17.89 12.45
N PRO A 6 27.79 18.17 13.59
CA PRO A 6 28.38 18.08 14.92
C PRO A 6 29.07 16.72 15.19
N THR A 7 30.15 16.70 15.98
CA THR A 7 30.93 15.48 16.27
C THR A 7 30.11 14.37 16.95
N HIS A 8 29.05 14.73 17.68
CA HIS A 8 28.13 13.75 18.26
C HIS A 8 27.33 13.03 17.15
N ASP A 9 26.78 13.79 16.22
CA ASP A 9 25.98 13.31 15.09
C ASP A 9 26.83 12.49 14.11
N GLN A 10 28.12 12.80 13.96
CA GLN A 10 29.05 11.97 13.18
C GLN A 10 29.19 10.54 13.73
N ARG A 11 29.20 10.37 15.05
CA ARG A 11 29.26 9.03 15.66
C ARG A 11 27.97 8.26 15.46
N ILE A 12 26.84 8.96 15.48
CA ILE A 12 25.52 8.36 15.22
C ILE A 12 25.40 7.97 13.75
N ALA A 13 25.77 8.86 12.82
CA ALA A 13 25.77 8.59 11.39
C ALA A 13 26.59 7.34 11.04
N ALA A 14 27.75 7.15 11.69
CA ALA A 14 28.61 5.98 11.49
C ALA A 14 27.93 4.64 11.83
N LEU A 15 26.87 4.63 12.64
CA LEU A 15 26.10 3.41 12.93
C LEU A 15 25.29 2.91 11.72
N PHE A 16 25.13 3.75 10.70
CA PHE A 16 24.39 3.47 9.46
C PHE A 16 25.32 3.30 8.24
N ASP A 17 26.63 3.31 8.45
CA ASP A 17 27.60 3.21 7.35
C ASP A 17 27.43 1.90 6.56
N GLY A 18 27.49 2.03 5.23
CA GLY A 18 27.31 0.91 4.30
C GLY A 18 25.87 0.45 4.11
N MET A 19 24.88 1.08 4.76
CA MET A 19 23.47 0.78 4.51
C MET A 19 22.99 1.46 3.21
N PRO A 20 22.50 0.69 2.22
CA PRO A 20 21.97 1.25 0.98
C PRO A 20 20.77 2.16 1.25
N GLY A 21 20.69 3.29 0.54
CA GLY A 21 19.60 4.26 0.65
C GLY A 21 19.55 5.06 1.97
N ALA A 22 20.39 4.73 2.97
CA ALA A 22 20.27 5.34 4.30
C ALA A 22 20.75 6.79 4.37
N ARG A 23 21.71 7.18 3.52
CA ARG A 23 22.46 8.44 3.66
C ARG A 23 21.53 9.65 3.75
N SER A 24 20.66 9.82 2.77
CA SER A 24 19.74 10.95 2.65
C SER A 24 18.82 11.05 3.86
N MET A 25 18.13 9.96 4.19
CA MET A 25 17.17 9.89 5.29
C MET A 25 17.82 10.09 6.66
N VAL A 26 18.98 9.45 6.91
CA VAL A 26 19.70 9.58 8.18
C VAL A 26 20.24 11.00 8.35
N LEU A 27 20.83 11.60 7.30
CA LEU A 27 21.35 12.97 7.38
C LEU A 27 20.22 14.00 7.50
N ALA A 28 19.07 13.78 6.85
CA ALA A 28 17.89 14.62 7.01
C ALA A 28 17.35 14.56 8.44
N ALA A 29 17.24 13.35 9.02
CA ALA A 29 16.81 13.16 10.40
C ALA A 29 17.75 13.85 11.40
N LEU A 30 19.07 13.74 11.21
CA LEU A 30 20.06 14.44 12.04
C LEU A 30 20.00 15.96 11.86
N ALA A 31 19.60 16.44 10.67
CA ALA A 31 19.43 17.86 10.37
C ALA A 31 18.03 18.41 10.74
N GLY A 32 17.26 17.66 11.55
CA GLY A 32 15.98 18.09 12.11
C GLY A 32 14.76 17.85 11.22
N GLN A 33 14.91 17.24 10.05
CA GLN A 33 13.78 16.85 9.18
C GLN A 33 13.33 15.40 9.44
N GLY A 34 13.30 15.03 10.71
CA GLY A 34 13.04 13.68 11.18
C GLY A 34 13.45 13.53 12.63
N ARG A 35 13.79 12.29 13.03
CA ARG A 35 14.22 11.99 14.40
C ARG A 35 15.24 10.88 14.43
N VAL A 36 16.11 10.93 15.44
CA VAL A 36 17.05 9.84 15.72
C VAL A 36 16.96 9.47 17.19
N LEU A 37 16.78 8.17 17.45
CA LEU A 37 16.77 7.57 18.77
C LEU A 37 18.07 6.77 18.95
N VAL A 38 18.69 6.84 20.13
CA VAL A 38 19.93 6.13 20.45
C VAL A 38 19.82 5.44 21.80
N ASP A 39 20.53 4.32 21.97
CA ASP A 39 20.55 3.60 23.25
C ASP A 39 21.32 4.33 24.36
N SER A 40 22.22 5.24 23.98
CA SER A 40 22.97 6.08 24.91
C SER A 40 23.35 7.42 24.28
N PRO A 41 23.12 8.55 24.98
CA PRO A 41 23.53 9.87 24.50
C PRO A 41 25.04 10.10 24.58
N VAL A 42 25.78 9.28 25.33
CA VAL A 42 27.24 9.46 25.50
C VAL A 42 28.02 8.53 24.55
N ARG A 43 27.59 7.27 24.46
CA ARG A 43 28.26 6.24 23.66
C ARG A 43 27.22 5.36 22.95
N PRO A 44 26.61 5.86 21.86
CA PRO A 44 25.59 5.12 21.15
C PRO A 44 26.20 3.88 20.51
N ARG A 45 25.60 2.71 20.75
CA ARG A 45 25.96 1.44 20.11
C ARG A 45 24.95 1.05 19.04
N CYS A 46 23.74 1.58 19.14
CA CYS A 46 22.71 1.39 18.15
C CYS A 46 21.79 2.60 18.10
N ALA A 47 21.16 2.78 16.94
CA ALA A 47 20.33 3.94 16.67
C ALA A 47 19.18 3.58 15.73
N VAL A 48 18.09 4.33 15.83
CA VAL A 48 16.96 4.27 14.92
C VAL A 48 16.74 5.67 14.36
N ALA A 49 16.96 5.85 13.06
CA ALA A 49 16.72 7.11 12.36
C ALA A 49 15.43 7.01 11.54
N ALA A 50 14.56 8.02 11.66
CA ALA A 50 13.31 8.10 10.92
C ALA A 50 13.15 9.46 10.24
N ALA A 51 12.80 9.44 8.95
CA ALA A 51 12.48 10.62 8.16
C ALA A 51 11.41 10.23 7.12
N GLY A 52 10.33 11.01 7.03
CA GLY A 52 9.14 10.60 6.27
C GLY A 52 8.59 9.26 6.76
N ASP A 53 8.30 8.37 5.82
CA ASP A 53 7.90 6.97 6.02
C ASP A 53 9.07 5.98 6.08
N PHE A 54 10.32 6.46 6.09
CA PHE A 54 11.51 5.61 6.20
C PHE A 54 12.02 5.49 7.62
N LEU A 55 12.46 4.29 7.97
CA LEU A 55 13.12 4.00 9.24
C LEU A 55 14.36 3.13 8.99
N TYR A 56 15.53 3.58 9.44
CA TYR A 56 16.78 2.83 9.39
C TYR A 56 17.22 2.41 10.79
N CYS A 57 17.60 1.14 10.94
CA CYS A 57 18.12 0.57 12.19
C CYS A 57 19.64 0.36 12.08
N GLY A 58 20.41 1.15 12.84
CA GLY A 58 21.87 1.19 12.83
C GLY A 58 22.51 0.51 14.05
N GLY A 59 23.74 0.02 13.89
CA GLY A 59 24.52 -0.60 14.97
C GLY A 59 23.97 -1.95 15.47
N VAL A 60 24.35 -2.34 16.70
CA VAL A 60 24.01 -3.66 17.28
C VAL A 60 22.87 -3.53 18.30
N PRO A 61 21.69 -4.14 18.07
CA PRO A 61 20.54 -3.94 18.95
C PRO A 61 20.81 -4.47 20.37
N GLY A 62 20.54 -3.62 21.36
CA GLY A 62 20.59 -3.99 22.78
C GLY A 62 19.20 -4.16 23.40
N VAL A 63 19.15 -4.16 24.74
CA VAL A 63 17.90 -4.29 25.50
C VAL A 63 16.86 -3.19 25.18
N GLU A 64 17.32 -1.99 24.81
CA GLU A 64 16.46 -0.85 24.46
C GLU A 64 15.95 -0.87 23.01
N ALA A 65 16.50 -1.74 22.16
CA ALA A 65 16.20 -1.74 20.72
C ALA A 65 14.70 -1.86 20.42
N LYS A 66 14.01 -2.75 21.14
CA LYS A 66 12.57 -2.96 20.98
C LYS A 66 11.75 -1.73 21.38
N HIS A 67 12.17 -1.03 22.43
CA HIS A 67 11.50 0.20 22.88
C HIS A 67 11.72 1.34 21.88
N MET A 68 12.98 1.55 21.46
CA MET A 68 13.31 2.56 20.44
C MET A 68 12.54 2.32 19.14
N LEU A 69 12.48 1.07 18.66
CA LEU A 69 11.78 0.76 17.41
C LEU A 69 10.28 1.01 17.53
N ARG A 70 9.64 0.64 18.65
CA ARG A 70 8.22 0.97 18.90
C ARG A 70 7.96 2.48 18.95
N GLN A 71 8.84 3.22 19.62
CA GLN A 71 8.74 4.68 19.68
C GLN A 71 8.89 5.30 18.29
N ALA A 72 9.83 4.78 17.48
CA ALA A 72 10.08 5.17 16.10
C ALA A 72 8.94 4.80 15.13
N MET A 73 8.17 3.75 15.41
CA MET A 73 7.02 3.37 14.59
C MET A 73 5.74 4.12 14.98
N GLY A 74 5.62 4.58 16.23
CA GLY A 74 4.39 5.23 16.73
C GLY A 74 4.01 6.59 16.13
N THR A 75 4.67 7.06 15.06
CA THR A 75 4.38 8.36 14.43
C THR A 75 3.79 8.27 13.01
N HIS A 76 3.67 7.08 12.45
CA HIS A 76 3.09 6.85 11.12
C HIS A 76 2.54 5.42 11.02
N GLU A 77 1.60 5.17 10.12
CA GLU A 77 0.99 3.84 9.94
C GLU A 77 1.75 2.98 8.91
N ASP A 78 2.33 3.63 7.90
CA ASP A 78 3.02 2.99 6.78
C ASP A 78 4.52 3.27 6.86
N TRP A 79 5.32 2.29 7.31
CA TRP A 79 6.77 2.41 7.43
C TRP A 79 7.50 1.48 6.48
N LEU A 80 8.57 2.00 5.88
CA LEU A 80 9.60 1.24 5.17
C LEU A 80 10.84 1.12 6.07
N ILE A 81 11.02 -0.06 6.67
CA ILE A 81 11.98 -0.29 7.75
C ILE A 81 13.19 -1.06 7.21
N TYR A 82 14.35 -0.40 7.12
CA TYR A 82 15.61 -1.10 6.91
C TYR A 82 16.10 -1.71 8.23
N ALA A 83 15.84 -3.01 8.39
CA ALA A 83 16.32 -3.81 9.51
C ALA A 83 16.98 -5.10 8.99
N ARG A 84 18.19 -5.41 9.46
CA ARG A 84 18.94 -6.61 9.09
C ARG A 84 19.47 -7.35 10.31
N GLY A 85 19.70 -8.65 10.16
CA GLY A 85 20.21 -9.50 11.25
C GLY A 85 19.33 -9.40 12.49
N GLU A 86 19.96 -9.20 13.65
CA GLU A 86 19.28 -9.09 14.94
C GLU A 86 18.20 -7.98 14.98
N TRP A 87 18.36 -6.90 14.22
CA TRP A 87 17.33 -5.85 14.14
C TRP A 87 16.04 -6.35 13.47
N LEU A 88 16.15 -7.24 12.49
CA LEU A 88 14.99 -7.85 11.84
C LEU A 88 14.25 -8.79 12.79
N ASP A 89 14.99 -9.49 13.66
CA ASP A 89 14.40 -10.34 14.69
C ASP A 89 13.66 -9.49 15.74
N VAL A 90 14.25 -8.37 16.16
CA VAL A 90 13.59 -7.39 17.04
C VAL A 90 12.30 -6.88 16.39
N LEU A 91 12.34 -6.50 15.11
CA LEU A 91 11.18 -6.01 14.36
C LEU A 91 10.06 -7.06 14.28
N LYS A 92 10.39 -8.31 13.92
CA LYS A 92 9.44 -9.43 13.86
C LYS A 92 8.82 -9.77 15.22
N SER A 93 9.50 -9.45 16.33
CA SER A 93 8.96 -9.58 17.68
C SER A 93 7.94 -8.49 18.05
N ILE A 94 7.82 -7.44 17.23
CA ILE A 94 6.87 -6.33 17.43
C ILE A 94 5.62 -6.54 16.58
N ALA A 95 5.79 -6.86 15.29
CA ALA A 95 4.69 -7.01 14.35
C ALA A 95 5.06 -7.99 13.22
N PRO A 96 4.07 -8.62 12.56
CA PRO A 96 4.29 -9.29 11.27
C PRO A 96 4.78 -8.28 10.24
N VAL A 97 5.67 -8.72 9.35
CA VAL A 97 6.27 -7.86 8.33
C VAL A 97 6.25 -8.54 6.96
N GLU A 98 6.14 -7.72 5.92
CA GLU A 98 6.31 -8.11 4.52
C GLU A 98 7.60 -7.48 3.99
N MET A 99 8.38 -8.24 3.22
CA MET A 99 9.66 -7.74 2.69
C MET A 99 9.44 -7.13 1.31
N GLU A 100 9.93 -5.90 1.12
CA GLU A 100 9.89 -5.17 -0.14
C GLU A 100 11.30 -4.97 -0.69
N THR A 101 11.43 -5.05 -2.02
CA THR A 101 12.70 -4.82 -2.71
C THR A 101 12.75 -3.39 -3.24
N ARG A 102 13.84 -2.70 -2.93
CA ARG A 102 14.17 -1.36 -3.44
C ARG A 102 15.52 -1.38 -4.14
N ILE A 103 15.81 -0.36 -4.95
CA ILE A 103 17.07 -0.27 -5.68
C ILE A 103 17.79 1.02 -5.29
N ALA A 104 18.98 0.87 -4.72
CA ALA A 104 19.83 1.97 -4.31
C ALA A 104 20.77 2.41 -5.44
N TYR A 105 21.19 3.68 -5.40
CA TYR A 105 22.11 4.28 -6.36
C TYR A 105 23.34 4.86 -5.68
N ASP A 106 24.45 4.89 -6.42
CA ASP A 106 25.70 5.51 -5.97
C ASP A 106 25.56 7.03 -5.96
N TYR A 107 25.52 7.61 -4.77
CA TYR A 107 25.37 9.06 -4.58
C TYR A 107 26.60 9.85 -5.06
N HIS A 108 27.77 9.21 -5.24
CA HIS A 108 28.95 9.85 -5.83
C HIS A 108 28.88 9.92 -7.36
N ALA A 109 28.06 9.08 -8.00
CA ALA A 109 27.91 9.01 -9.44
C ALA A 109 26.63 9.76 -9.89
N GLN A 110 26.65 11.08 -9.77
CA GLN A 110 25.55 11.94 -10.22
C GLN A 110 25.42 11.92 -11.76
N PRO A 111 24.19 12.02 -12.29
CA PRO A 111 23.94 12.24 -13.71
C PRO A 111 24.73 13.39 -14.33
N GLU A 112 25.12 13.25 -15.59
CA GLU A 112 25.81 14.33 -16.32
C GLU A 112 24.84 15.41 -16.79
N ASP A 113 25.14 16.66 -16.45
CA ASP A 113 24.38 17.85 -16.86
C ASP A 113 24.05 17.91 -18.36
N GLU A 114 25.01 17.58 -19.22
CA GLU A 114 24.80 17.62 -20.67
C GLU A 114 23.74 16.59 -21.10
N HIS A 115 23.80 15.38 -20.53
CA HIS A 115 22.82 14.33 -20.77
C HIS A 115 21.43 14.75 -20.30
N LEU A 116 21.32 15.34 -19.10
CA LEU A 116 20.06 15.86 -18.57
C LEU A 116 19.46 16.95 -19.47
N ARG A 117 20.29 17.90 -19.96
CA ARG A 117 19.83 18.98 -20.85
C ARG A 117 19.27 18.46 -22.18
N ARG A 118 19.77 17.33 -22.69
CA ARG A 118 19.23 16.72 -23.93
C ARG A 118 17.76 16.29 -23.78
N PHE A 119 17.33 15.81 -22.60
CA PHE A 119 15.92 15.53 -22.36
C PHE A 119 15.05 16.79 -22.46
N LEU A 120 15.59 17.93 -22.04
CA LEU A 120 14.85 19.20 -21.99
C LEU A 120 14.79 19.92 -23.35
N GLN A 121 15.52 19.47 -24.37
CA GLN A 121 15.43 20.01 -25.73
C GLN A 121 14.15 19.58 -26.46
N GLY A 122 13.60 18.42 -26.09
CA GLY A 122 12.40 17.83 -26.69
C GLY A 122 11.13 18.06 -25.87
N LEU A 123 10.97 19.24 -25.26
CA LEU A 123 9.76 19.56 -24.52
C LEU A 123 8.53 19.51 -25.44
N PRO A 124 7.40 18.91 -24.99
CA PRO A 124 6.14 19.00 -25.72
C PRO A 124 5.74 20.45 -25.98
N GLU A 125 5.02 20.70 -27.07
CA GLU A 125 4.40 22.00 -27.31
C GLU A 125 3.49 22.38 -26.13
N GLY A 126 3.51 23.66 -25.74
CA GLY A 126 2.77 24.14 -24.57
C GLY A 126 3.36 23.76 -23.21
N ALA A 127 4.48 23.02 -23.18
CA ALA A 127 5.11 22.62 -21.94
C ALA A 127 6.05 23.70 -21.36
N SER A 128 6.03 23.87 -20.04
CA SER A 128 6.97 24.71 -19.31
C SER A 128 7.31 24.14 -17.94
N PHE A 129 8.34 24.69 -17.29
CA PHE A 129 8.69 24.34 -15.92
C PHE A 129 8.31 25.47 -14.98
N GLN A 130 7.71 25.11 -13.85
CA GLN A 130 7.30 26.04 -12.81
C GLN A 130 7.91 25.61 -11.47
N PRO A 131 8.80 26.40 -10.85
CA PRO A 131 9.29 26.11 -9.51
C PRO A 131 8.15 25.98 -8.50
N ILE A 132 8.30 25.03 -7.57
CA ILE A 132 7.39 24.90 -6.42
C ILE A 132 7.81 25.98 -5.42
N GLU A 133 7.23 27.17 -5.55
CA GLU A 133 7.50 28.33 -4.70
C GLU A 133 6.19 29.11 -4.48
N GLY A 134 6.12 29.89 -3.41
CA GLY A 134 4.93 30.68 -3.09
C GLY A 134 3.69 29.77 -2.98
N ASP A 135 2.58 30.19 -3.62
CA ASP A 135 1.29 29.48 -3.59
C ASP A 135 1.34 28.04 -4.11
N TRP A 136 2.38 27.67 -4.87
CA TRP A 136 2.53 26.29 -5.32
C TRP A 136 2.81 25.32 -4.18
N ILE A 137 3.37 25.77 -3.06
CA ILE A 137 3.61 24.93 -1.89
C ILE A 137 2.27 24.44 -1.33
N GLU A 138 1.32 25.35 -1.08
CA GLU A 138 -0.02 24.99 -0.59
C GLU A 138 -0.83 24.20 -1.62
N ARG A 139 -0.74 24.58 -2.90
CA ARG A 139 -1.46 23.86 -3.96
C ARG A 139 -0.98 22.42 -4.09
N CYS A 140 0.34 22.20 -4.06
CA CYS A 140 0.89 20.85 -4.08
C CYS A 140 0.40 20.05 -2.87
N HIS A 141 0.46 20.64 -1.67
CA HIS A 141 -0.01 20.01 -0.43
C HIS A 141 -1.50 19.61 -0.48
N GLY A 142 -2.34 20.42 -1.13
CA GLY A 142 -3.79 20.21 -1.20
C GLY A 142 -4.25 19.09 -2.15
N GLU A 143 -3.43 18.70 -3.12
CA GLU A 143 -3.80 17.69 -4.13
C GLU A 143 -3.12 16.33 -3.86
N LYS A 144 -3.90 15.24 -3.88
CA LYS A 144 -3.43 13.89 -3.54
C LYS A 144 -2.18 13.45 -4.31
N TRP A 145 -2.07 13.79 -5.59
CA TRP A 145 -0.98 13.35 -6.47
C TRP A 145 0.31 14.18 -6.33
N SER A 146 0.25 15.35 -5.71
CA SER A 146 1.40 16.26 -5.57
C SER A 146 1.76 16.56 -4.11
N ARG A 147 0.95 16.09 -3.16
CA ARG A 147 1.10 16.35 -1.73
C ARG A 147 2.50 16.00 -1.22
N ASP A 148 3.03 14.87 -1.67
CA ASP A 148 4.31 14.35 -1.18
C ASP A 148 5.51 15.11 -1.73
N PHE A 149 5.30 16.11 -2.61
CA PHE A 149 6.35 17.06 -2.98
C PHE A 149 6.74 17.98 -1.83
N VAL A 150 5.85 18.21 -0.86
CA VAL A 150 6.03 19.23 0.19
C VAL A 150 5.62 18.77 1.59
N SER A 151 4.94 17.62 1.73
CA SER A 151 4.29 17.21 3.00
C SER A 151 5.24 16.96 4.18
N LEU A 152 6.53 16.74 3.91
CA LEU A 152 7.57 16.57 4.95
C LEU A 152 8.22 17.88 5.39
N PHE A 153 7.69 19.01 4.93
CA PHE A 153 8.19 20.34 5.25
C PHE A 153 7.04 21.20 5.80
N THR A 154 7.37 22.15 6.69
CA THR A 154 6.51 23.33 6.84
C THR A 154 6.73 24.25 5.65
N ARG A 155 5.83 25.22 5.42
CA ARG A 155 6.01 26.20 4.34
C ARG A 155 7.37 26.91 4.47
N GLU A 156 7.70 27.39 5.66
CA GLU A 156 8.95 28.11 5.92
C GLU A 156 10.17 27.22 5.71
N ASP A 157 10.08 25.95 6.10
CA ASP A 157 11.17 24.99 5.89
C ASP A 157 11.38 24.65 4.42
N TYR A 158 10.28 24.49 3.66
CA TYR A 158 10.36 24.27 2.22
C TYR A 158 10.93 25.49 1.49
N GLU A 159 10.52 26.70 1.84
CA GLU A 159 11.10 27.94 1.28
C GLU A 159 12.59 28.08 1.61
N ALA A 160 13.03 27.62 2.80
CA ALA A 160 14.42 27.70 3.22
C ALA A 160 15.32 26.62 2.61
N ARG A 161 14.81 25.38 2.49
CA ARG A 161 15.63 24.18 2.19
C ARG A 161 15.04 23.25 1.14
N GLY A 162 13.78 23.41 0.78
CA GLY A 162 13.11 22.62 -0.26
C GLY A 162 13.60 22.97 -1.66
N LEU A 163 13.40 22.03 -2.58
CA LEU A 163 13.67 22.24 -4.00
C LEU A 163 12.68 21.42 -4.82
N GLY A 164 11.91 22.08 -5.68
CA GLY A 164 10.95 21.36 -6.52
C GLY A 164 10.56 22.11 -7.77
N VAL A 165 10.07 21.35 -8.74
CA VAL A 165 9.62 21.86 -10.03
C VAL A 165 8.44 21.05 -10.54
N LEU A 166 7.46 21.75 -11.08
CA LEU A 166 6.33 21.20 -11.81
C LEU A 166 6.60 21.27 -13.31
N LEU A 167 6.23 20.22 -14.02
CA LEU A 167 6.03 20.27 -15.46
C LEU A 167 4.59 20.73 -15.71
N MET A 168 4.48 21.87 -16.37
CA MET A 168 3.23 22.44 -16.83
C MET A 168 2.99 22.05 -18.29
N VAL A 169 1.76 21.75 -18.66
CA VAL A 169 1.32 21.61 -20.07
C VAL A 169 0.01 22.38 -20.20
N ASP A 170 -0.06 23.33 -21.13
CA ASP A 170 -1.22 24.20 -21.37
C ASP A 170 -1.73 24.89 -20.09
N GLY A 171 -0.78 25.34 -19.25
CA GLY A 171 -1.06 26.01 -17.98
C GLY A 171 -1.47 25.11 -16.81
N GLN A 172 -1.51 23.78 -17.00
CA GLN A 172 -1.83 22.81 -15.94
C GLN A 172 -0.61 22.03 -15.47
N ALA A 173 -0.49 21.80 -14.17
CA ALA A 173 0.52 20.90 -13.62
C ALA A 173 0.16 19.44 -13.95
N VAL A 174 1.05 18.75 -14.67
CA VAL A 174 0.83 17.36 -15.13
C VAL A 174 1.82 16.36 -14.52
N ALA A 175 2.98 16.84 -14.07
CA ALA A 175 3.97 16.07 -13.33
C ALA A 175 4.81 17.00 -12.45
N GLY A 176 5.55 16.43 -11.52
CA GLY A 176 6.49 17.18 -10.69
C GLY A 176 7.59 16.31 -10.14
N ALA A 177 8.67 16.96 -9.74
CA ALA A 177 9.74 16.38 -8.96
C ALA A 177 10.14 17.37 -7.87
N SER A 178 10.37 16.86 -6.66
CA SER A 178 10.70 17.66 -5.49
C SER A 178 11.70 16.93 -4.59
N SER A 179 12.33 17.67 -3.68
CA SER A 179 12.99 17.13 -2.51
C SER A 179 11.95 16.47 -1.61
N TYR A 180 12.02 15.15 -1.44
CA TYR A 180 11.27 14.44 -0.39
C TYR A 180 11.77 14.85 0.99
N VAL A 181 13.09 14.81 1.15
CA VAL A 181 13.82 15.36 2.29
C VAL A 181 15.01 16.16 1.80
N SER A 182 15.44 17.13 2.59
CA SER A 182 16.66 17.91 2.38
C SER A 182 17.65 17.64 3.51
N TYR A 183 18.93 17.51 3.17
CA TYR A 183 19.99 17.26 4.13
C TYR A 183 21.24 18.10 3.79
N PRO A 184 22.21 18.25 4.72
CA PRO A 184 23.42 19.01 4.44
C PRO A 184 24.16 18.49 3.20
N GLY A 185 24.12 19.28 2.12
CA GLY A 185 24.78 18.99 0.84
C GLY A 185 23.93 18.21 -0.18
N GLY A 186 22.64 17.95 0.06
CA GLY A 186 21.82 17.27 -0.93
C GLY A 186 20.32 17.17 -0.62
N ILE A 187 19.62 16.50 -1.51
CA ILE A 187 18.18 16.18 -1.43
C ILE A 187 17.95 14.72 -1.78
N GLU A 188 16.90 14.12 -1.22
CA GLU A 188 16.30 12.89 -1.78
C GLU A 188 15.21 13.27 -2.77
N ILE A 189 15.23 12.71 -3.98
CA ILE A 189 14.22 13.02 -4.99
C ILE A 189 12.94 12.20 -4.77
N GLN A 190 11.79 12.88 -4.83
CA GLN A 190 10.48 12.30 -5.07
C GLN A 190 9.92 12.86 -6.38
N LEU A 191 9.22 12.04 -7.16
CA LEU A 191 8.58 12.47 -8.39
C LEU A 191 7.25 11.77 -8.62
N GLN A 192 6.34 12.45 -9.32
CA GLN A 192 5.02 11.92 -9.62
C GLN A 192 4.50 12.51 -10.94
N THR A 193 3.69 11.73 -11.65
CA THR A 193 2.91 12.19 -12.79
C THR A 193 1.45 12.01 -12.43
N ARG A 194 0.61 13.01 -12.73
CA ARG A 194 -0.83 12.95 -12.47
C ARG A 194 -1.44 11.74 -13.17
N ASP A 195 -2.39 11.06 -12.54
CA ASP A 195 -2.88 9.74 -12.98
C ASP A 195 -3.42 9.74 -14.42
N ASP A 196 -4.09 10.81 -14.84
CA ASP A 196 -4.61 11.02 -16.20
C ASP A 196 -3.52 11.35 -17.25
N GLN A 197 -2.29 11.58 -16.82
CA GLN A 197 -1.16 12.02 -17.66
C GLN A 197 0.01 11.02 -17.69
N GLN A 198 -0.15 9.83 -17.11
CA GLN A 198 0.89 8.80 -17.07
C GLN A 198 1.28 8.30 -18.48
N GLY A 199 2.46 7.68 -18.58
CA GLY A 199 2.96 7.06 -19.82
C GLY A 199 3.55 8.03 -20.86
N ARG A 200 3.62 9.34 -20.55
CA ARG A 200 4.09 10.38 -21.48
C ARG A 200 5.54 10.84 -21.28
N GLY A 201 6.26 10.22 -20.34
CA GLY A 201 7.64 10.60 -19.99
C GLY A 201 7.78 11.89 -19.17
N TYR A 202 6.67 12.48 -18.71
CA TYR A 202 6.65 13.74 -17.96
C TYR A 202 7.43 13.70 -16.64
N ALA A 203 7.32 12.60 -15.90
CA ALA A 203 8.15 12.34 -14.72
C ALA A 203 9.66 12.44 -15.00
N THR A 204 10.13 11.91 -16.16
CA THR A 204 11.55 11.98 -16.55
C THR A 204 11.97 13.42 -16.82
N LEU A 205 11.12 14.23 -17.47
CA LEU A 205 11.40 15.65 -17.73
C LEU A 205 11.47 16.46 -16.43
N ALA A 206 10.51 16.27 -15.53
CA ALA A 206 10.51 16.93 -14.22
C ALA A 206 11.74 16.56 -13.38
N ALA A 207 12.09 15.27 -13.33
CA ALA A 207 13.28 14.80 -12.64
C ALA A 207 14.58 15.36 -13.23
N ALA A 208 14.73 15.35 -14.57
CA ALA A 208 15.89 15.93 -15.23
C ALA A 208 16.06 17.43 -14.88
N ARG A 209 14.94 18.18 -14.84
CA ARG A 209 14.96 19.60 -14.45
C ARG A 209 15.33 19.79 -12.98
N LEU A 210 14.78 18.98 -12.07
CA LEU A 210 15.10 19.04 -10.64
C LEU A 210 16.59 18.76 -10.39
N ILE A 211 17.16 17.73 -11.02
CA ILE A 211 18.58 17.36 -10.85
C ILE A 211 19.47 18.51 -11.32
N LEU A 212 19.18 19.13 -12.46
CA LEU A 212 19.90 20.33 -12.92
C LEU A 212 19.80 21.47 -11.91
N MET A 213 18.61 21.74 -11.36
CA MET A 213 18.43 22.75 -10.31
C MET A 213 19.23 22.44 -9.03
N ALA A 214 19.36 21.15 -8.67
CA ALA A 214 20.18 20.72 -7.54
C ALA A 214 21.66 20.96 -7.82
N HIS A 215 22.16 20.57 -9.00
CA HIS A 215 23.55 20.78 -9.41
C HIS A 215 23.92 22.28 -9.47
N GLU A 216 23.02 23.14 -9.97
CA GLU A 216 23.18 24.60 -9.97
C GLU A 216 23.39 25.18 -8.56
N ARG A 217 22.83 24.52 -7.53
CA ARG A 217 23.00 24.87 -6.11
C ARG A 217 24.15 24.11 -5.42
N GLY A 218 24.91 23.30 -6.16
CA GLY A 218 25.98 22.46 -5.62
C GLY A 218 25.47 21.33 -4.72
N LEU A 219 24.24 20.88 -4.92
CA LEU A 219 23.59 19.82 -4.16
C LEU A 219 23.69 18.47 -4.89
N ILE A 220 23.87 17.41 -4.10
CA ILE A 220 23.71 16.03 -4.56
C ILE A 220 22.21 15.71 -4.60
N ALA A 221 21.73 15.13 -5.69
CA ALA A 221 20.37 14.64 -5.81
C ALA A 221 20.37 13.11 -5.69
N THR A 222 20.07 12.58 -4.51
CA THR A 222 19.99 11.13 -4.29
C THR A 222 18.70 10.59 -4.88
N TRP A 223 18.76 9.29 -5.19
CA TRP A 223 17.65 8.54 -5.71
C TRP A 223 17.55 7.20 -5.00
N ASP A 224 16.32 6.82 -4.67
CA ASP A 224 15.99 5.51 -4.15
C ASP A 224 14.74 4.97 -4.87
N ALA A 225 14.93 3.94 -5.70
CA ALA A 225 13.84 3.46 -6.54
C ALA A 225 12.97 2.44 -5.81
N ALA A 226 11.70 2.80 -5.63
CA ALA A 226 10.68 1.97 -5.02
C ALA A 226 10.23 0.77 -5.88
N ASN A 227 10.39 0.86 -7.20
CA ASN A 227 9.87 -0.12 -8.14
C ASN A 227 10.63 -0.05 -9.49
N PRO A 228 10.42 -1.03 -10.41
CA PRO A 228 11.09 -1.07 -11.70
C PRO A 228 10.86 0.16 -12.60
N VAL A 229 9.71 0.84 -12.47
CA VAL A 229 9.42 2.04 -13.25
C VAL A 229 10.31 3.20 -12.80
N SER A 230 10.41 3.42 -11.49
CA SER A 230 11.34 4.42 -10.92
C SER A 230 12.79 4.09 -11.28
N ALA A 231 13.17 2.80 -11.22
CA ALA A 231 14.52 2.36 -11.56
C ALA A 231 14.88 2.60 -13.04
N HIS A 232 13.92 2.39 -13.94
CA HIS A 232 14.07 2.69 -15.37
C HIS A 232 14.26 4.19 -15.63
N ILE A 233 13.56 5.05 -14.87
CA ILE A 233 13.75 6.51 -14.97
C ILE A 233 15.15 6.89 -14.49
N ALA A 234 15.59 6.40 -13.33
CA ALA A 234 16.93 6.66 -12.80
C ALA A 234 18.04 6.24 -13.78
N ALA A 235 17.93 5.04 -14.35
CA ALA A 235 18.86 4.54 -15.34
C ALA A 235 18.89 5.41 -16.61
N LYS A 236 17.72 5.83 -17.12
CA LYS A 236 17.63 6.76 -18.26
C LYS A 236 18.31 8.09 -17.98
N LEU A 237 18.16 8.62 -16.77
CA LEU A 237 18.77 9.90 -16.36
C LEU A 237 20.27 9.77 -16.12
N GLY A 238 20.83 8.55 -16.03
CA GLY A 238 22.27 8.31 -15.90
C GLY A 238 22.73 8.00 -14.48
N TYR A 239 21.82 7.68 -13.56
CA TYR A 239 22.22 7.19 -12.24
C TYR A 239 22.91 5.83 -12.35
N ARG A 240 23.94 5.62 -11.51
CA ARG A 240 24.62 4.34 -11.39
C ARG A 240 24.00 3.51 -10.27
N GLU A 241 23.42 2.38 -10.64
CA GLU A 241 22.86 1.42 -9.68
C GLU A 241 23.96 0.88 -8.74
N ALA A 242 23.68 0.92 -7.44
CA ALA A 242 24.51 0.28 -6.41
C ALA A 242 24.02 -1.15 -6.08
N GLY A 243 22.72 -1.41 -6.29
CA GLY A 243 22.11 -2.74 -6.25
C GLY A 243 20.80 -2.78 -5.46
N PRO A 244 20.09 -3.92 -5.49
CA PRO A 244 18.85 -4.09 -4.77
C PRO A 244 19.10 -4.28 -3.26
N TYR A 245 18.16 -3.82 -2.44
CA TYR A 245 18.15 -4.05 -1.01
C TYR A 245 16.71 -4.29 -0.51
N GLN A 246 16.61 -4.90 0.67
CA GLN A 246 15.33 -5.23 1.29
C GLN A 246 15.00 -4.23 2.39
N VAL A 247 13.73 -3.81 2.43
CA VAL A 247 13.09 -3.13 3.56
C VAL A 247 11.89 -3.95 4.01
N ALA A 248 11.49 -3.80 5.27
CA ALA A 248 10.32 -4.44 5.82
C ALA A 248 9.19 -3.41 5.94
N ALA A 249 8.03 -3.72 5.36
CA ALA A 249 6.77 -3.06 5.64
C ALA A 249 6.04 -3.78 6.77
N ILE A 250 5.36 -3.05 7.65
CA ILE A 250 4.49 -3.66 8.66
C ILE A 250 3.28 -4.25 7.95
N ALA A 251 3.03 -5.55 8.14
CA ALA A 251 1.89 -6.19 7.53
C ALA A 251 0.60 -5.57 8.09
N LYS A 252 -0.19 -4.93 7.22
CA LYS A 252 -1.48 -4.36 7.62
C LYS A 252 -2.41 -5.50 8.01
N GLU A 253 -3.01 -5.39 9.19
CA GLU A 253 -4.09 -6.29 9.54
C GLU A 253 -5.28 -5.96 8.64
N LYS A 254 -5.60 -6.89 7.74
CA LYS A 254 -6.70 -6.72 6.78
C LYS A 254 -8.02 -6.70 7.55
N LYS A 255 -8.58 -5.52 7.77
CA LYS A 255 -9.84 -5.34 8.50
C LYS A 255 -10.96 -6.04 7.74
N MET A 256 -11.50 -7.08 8.37
CA MET A 256 -12.66 -7.81 7.86
C MET A 256 -13.94 -7.24 8.46
N GLU A 257 -14.92 -6.96 7.60
CA GLU A 257 -16.26 -6.54 7.99
C GLU A 257 -17.29 -7.57 7.50
N TYR A 258 -18.29 -7.85 8.32
CA TYR A 258 -19.43 -8.70 7.95
C TYR A 258 -20.70 -7.88 8.09
N ARG A 259 -21.43 -7.70 6.99
CA ARG A 259 -22.64 -6.86 6.98
C ARG A 259 -23.72 -7.41 6.06
N SER A 260 -24.95 -6.97 6.29
CA SER A 260 -26.08 -7.30 5.43
C SER A 260 -25.86 -6.77 4.01
N ILE A 261 -26.29 -7.55 3.03
CA ILE A 261 -26.21 -7.23 1.61
C ILE A 261 -27.39 -6.36 1.19
N THR A 262 -27.13 -5.46 0.24
CA THR A 262 -28.15 -4.71 -0.50
C THR A 262 -28.19 -5.13 -1.96
N ARG A 263 -29.34 -4.91 -2.63
CA ARG A 263 -29.48 -5.22 -4.07
C ARG A 263 -28.55 -4.43 -4.97
N ALA A 264 -28.10 -3.26 -4.53
CA ALA A 264 -27.17 -2.42 -5.29
C ALA A 264 -25.79 -3.09 -5.47
N GLU A 265 -25.45 -4.05 -4.60
CA GLU A 265 -24.14 -4.73 -4.57
C GLU A 265 -24.13 -6.02 -5.39
N ALA A 266 -25.18 -6.27 -6.18
CA ALA A 266 -25.26 -7.44 -7.05
C ALA A 266 -24.05 -7.58 -8.01
N PRO A 267 -23.52 -6.50 -8.62
CA PRO A 267 -22.33 -6.60 -9.46
C PRO A 267 -21.09 -7.09 -8.69
N GLU A 268 -20.81 -6.54 -7.51
CA GLU A 268 -19.64 -6.91 -6.70
C GLU A 268 -19.75 -8.33 -6.13
N LEU A 269 -20.97 -8.73 -5.72
CA LEU A 269 -21.25 -10.11 -5.30
C LEU A 269 -21.05 -11.11 -6.43
N ALA A 270 -21.49 -10.77 -7.65
CA ALA A 270 -21.31 -11.60 -8.82
C ALA A 270 -19.82 -11.79 -9.14
N GLN A 271 -19.01 -10.74 -9.09
CA GLN A 271 -17.57 -10.84 -9.29
C GLN A 271 -16.90 -11.76 -8.26
N ALA A 272 -17.26 -11.62 -6.98
CA ALA A 272 -16.72 -12.48 -5.92
C ALA A 272 -17.15 -13.95 -6.07
N MET A 273 -18.41 -14.19 -6.48
CA MET A 273 -18.93 -15.54 -6.77
C MET A 273 -18.20 -16.19 -7.95
N MET A 274 -18.01 -15.45 -9.05
CA MET A 274 -17.27 -15.92 -10.21
C MET A 274 -15.85 -16.37 -9.85
N ALA A 275 -15.13 -15.54 -9.09
CA ALA A 275 -13.79 -15.87 -8.63
C ALA A 275 -13.76 -17.09 -7.68
N ALA A 276 -14.80 -17.28 -6.87
CA ALA A 276 -14.87 -18.42 -5.95
C ALA A 276 -15.08 -19.76 -6.66
N TYR A 277 -15.84 -19.77 -7.76
CA TYR A 277 -16.23 -20.96 -8.53
C TYR A 277 -15.32 -21.23 -9.74
N SER A 278 -14.39 -20.34 -10.08
CA SER A 278 -13.38 -20.60 -11.13
C SER A 278 -12.35 -21.67 -10.72
N GLU A 279 -12.21 -21.93 -9.42
CA GLU A 279 -11.28 -22.92 -8.86
C GLU A 279 -12.00 -24.23 -8.50
N ALA A 280 -11.20 -25.27 -8.23
CA ALA A 280 -11.70 -26.54 -7.72
C ALA A 280 -12.53 -26.35 -6.41
N PRO A 281 -13.59 -27.16 -6.19
CA PRO A 281 -14.04 -28.30 -6.99
C PRO A 281 -14.91 -27.94 -8.21
N TRP A 282 -15.34 -26.69 -8.33
CA TRP A 282 -16.33 -26.27 -9.32
C TRP A 282 -15.74 -26.12 -10.73
N ASN A 283 -14.59 -25.43 -10.85
CA ASN A 283 -13.94 -25.15 -12.13
C ASN A 283 -14.91 -24.58 -13.18
N GLU A 284 -15.81 -23.71 -12.75
CA GLU A 284 -16.88 -23.14 -13.58
C GLU A 284 -16.41 -21.87 -14.28
N SER A 285 -16.96 -21.63 -15.47
CA SER A 285 -16.77 -20.38 -16.21
C SER A 285 -18.10 -19.66 -16.34
N TRP A 286 -18.17 -18.47 -15.73
CA TRP A 286 -19.36 -17.63 -15.72
C TRP A 286 -19.09 -16.35 -16.51
N SER A 287 -20.06 -15.91 -17.31
CA SER A 287 -20.10 -14.53 -17.80
C SER A 287 -20.58 -13.60 -16.69
N GLU A 288 -20.10 -12.35 -16.66
CA GLU A 288 -20.56 -11.33 -15.70
C GLU A 288 -22.09 -11.18 -15.70
N GLU A 289 -22.72 -11.18 -16.88
CA GLU A 289 -24.18 -11.06 -17.02
C GLU A 289 -24.92 -12.19 -16.29
N ARG A 290 -24.53 -13.45 -16.52
CA ARG A 290 -25.13 -14.63 -15.87
C ARG A 290 -24.90 -14.65 -14.37
N ALA A 291 -23.71 -14.26 -13.91
CA ALA A 291 -23.39 -14.20 -12.49
C ALA A 291 -24.23 -13.12 -11.79
N ARG A 292 -24.37 -11.95 -12.40
CA ARG A 292 -25.23 -10.87 -11.88
C ARG A 292 -26.69 -11.30 -11.84
N LEU A 293 -27.19 -11.90 -12.93
CA LEU A 293 -28.56 -12.43 -12.99
C LEU A 293 -28.82 -13.45 -11.88
N ARG A 294 -27.85 -14.34 -11.59
CA ARG A 294 -27.96 -15.33 -10.51
C ARG A 294 -28.14 -14.66 -9.15
N VAL A 295 -27.31 -13.67 -8.83
CA VAL A 295 -27.39 -12.91 -7.57
C VAL A 295 -28.71 -12.13 -7.49
N GLU A 296 -29.09 -11.42 -8.56
CA GLU A 296 -30.34 -10.66 -8.62
C GLU A 296 -31.58 -11.55 -8.46
N ALA A 297 -31.57 -12.74 -9.06
CA ALA A 297 -32.66 -13.71 -8.94
C ALA A 297 -32.84 -14.17 -7.48
N ILE A 298 -31.74 -14.45 -6.76
CA ILE A 298 -31.78 -14.82 -5.34
C ILE A 298 -32.34 -13.67 -4.51
N LEU A 299 -31.80 -12.46 -4.70
CA LEU A 299 -32.23 -11.27 -3.95
C LEU A 299 -33.65 -10.81 -4.29
N SER A 300 -34.25 -11.36 -5.35
CA SER A 300 -35.66 -11.17 -5.72
C SER A 300 -36.62 -12.17 -5.08
N GLY A 301 -36.10 -13.18 -4.37
CA GLY A 301 -36.89 -14.15 -3.61
C GLY A 301 -37.67 -13.53 -2.45
N TRP A 302 -38.64 -14.29 -1.92
CA TRP A 302 -39.46 -13.87 -0.79
C TRP A 302 -38.59 -13.67 0.45
N GLN A 303 -38.68 -12.47 1.05
CA GLN A 303 -37.84 -12.04 2.17
C GLN A 303 -36.34 -12.34 1.97
N ALA A 304 -35.86 -12.25 0.73
CA ALA A 304 -34.46 -12.52 0.40
C ALA A 304 -33.50 -11.63 1.19
N MET A 305 -32.37 -12.22 1.56
CA MET A 305 -31.31 -11.53 2.29
C MET A 305 -29.97 -12.24 2.10
N GLY A 306 -28.92 -11.60 2.60
CA GLY A 306 -27.63 -12.24 2.75
C GLY A 306 -26.68 -11.42 3.60
N VAL A 307 -25.52 -12.02 3.87
CA VAL A 307 -24.40 -11.39 4.55
C VAL A 307 -23.19 -11.42 3.61
N ALA A 308 -22.50 -10.29 3.49
CA ALA A 308 -21.26 -10.16 2.76
C ALA A 308 -20.08 -10.07 3.74
N ALA A 309 -18.96 -10.69 3.36
CA ALA A 309 -17.66 -10.47 3.97
C ALA A 309 -16.91 -9.46 3.10
N VAL A 310 -16.45 -8.36 3.71
CA VAL A 310 -15.81 -7.24 3.04
C VAL A 310 -14.42 -7.04 3.64
N CYS A 311 -13.42 -6.96 2.77
CA CYS A 311 -12.04 -6.69 3.15
C CYS A 311 -11.50 -5.55 2.29
N GLU A 312 -10.95 -4.50 2.91
CA GLU A 312 -10.38 -3.35 2.19
C GLU A 312 -11.36 -2.74 1.17
N GLY A 313 -12.65 -2.70 1.53
CA GLY A 313 -13.73 -2.18 0.66
C GLY A 313 -14.21 -3.15 -0.43
N CYS A 314 -13.56 -4.30 -0.62
CA CYS A 314 -13.95 -5.32 -1.61
C CYS A 314 -14.78 -6.43 -0.98
N ILE A 315 -15.85 -6.87 -1.65
CA ILE A 315 -16.57 -8.09 -1.27
C ILE A 315 -15.67 -9.30 -1.58
N ILE A 316 -15.40 -10.11 -0.56
CA ILE A 316 -14.56 -11.31 -0.67
C ILE A 316 -15.32 -12.62 -0.49
N GLY A 317 -16.60 -12.54 -0.10
CA GLY A 317 -17.49 -13.68 0.03
C GLY A 317 -18.91 -13.26 0.39
N GLY A 318 -19.85 -14.17 0.22
CA GLY A 318 -21.25 -13.93 0.50
C GLY A 318 -22.00 -15.21 0.85
N ALA A 319 -23.01 -15.08 1.71
CA ALA A 319 -24.02 -16.11 1.98
C ALA A 319 -25.40 -15.50 1.67
N LEU A 320 -26.07 -16.01 0.64
CA LEU A 320 -27.29 -15.44 0.06
C LEU A 320 -28.40 -16.47 0.06
N GLY A 321 -29.63 -16.02 0.28
CA GLY A 321 -30.79 -16.89 0.21
C GLY A 321 -32.11 -16.15 0.33
N PHE A 322 -33.17 -16.92 0.48
CA PHE A 322 -34.52 -16.42 0.65
C PHE A 322 -35.31 -17.35 1.56
N VAL A 323 -36.39 -16.80 2.12
CA VAL A 323 -37.31 -17.57 2.96
C VAL A 323 -38.22 -18.40 2.06
N ASP A 324 -38.33 -19.68 2.36
CA ASP A 324 -39.25 -20.64 1.78
C ASP A 324 -40.26 -21.06 2.85
N PRO A 325 -41.47 -20.46 2.87
CA PRO A 325 -42.50 -20.80 3.85
C PRO A 325 -43.03 -22.22 3.64
N TYR A 326 -43.04 -23.05 4.69
CA TYR A 326 -43.47 -24.45 4.55
C TYR A 326 -44.27 -24.96 5.75
N ALA A 327 -45.55 -25.27 5.51
CA ALA A 327 -46.48 -25.75 6.53
C ALA A 327 -46.51 -24.85 7.78
N ASP A 328 -45.93 -25.29 8.89
CA ASP A 328 -45.88 -24.61 10.19
C ASP A 328 -44.51 -24.00 10.53
N GLU A 329 -43.51 -24.10 9.65
CA GLU A 329 -42.17 -23.54 9.86
C GLU A 329 -41.62 -22.88 8.58
N ASP A 330 -40.98 -21.71 8.74
CA ASP A 330 -40.29 -21.05 7.63
C ASP A 330 -38.85 -21.59 7.52
N PHE A 331 -38.47 -22.06 6.34
CA PHE A 331 -37.09 -22.42 6.03
C PHE A 331 -36.36 -21.23 5.41
N PHE A 332 -35.09 -21.04 5.72
CA PHE A 332 -34.20 -20.21 4.92
C PHE A 332 -33.38 -21.07 3.97
N PHE A 333 -33.61 -20.94 2.67
CA PHE A 333 -32.82 -21.64 1.66
C PHE A 333 -31.58 -20.82 1.29
N VAL A 334 -30.40 -21.26 1.74
CA VAL A 334 -29.11 -20.69 1.33
C VAL A 334 -28.84 -21.13 -0.10
N SER A 335 -29.12 -20.24 -1.04
CA SER A 335 -28.93 -20.50 -2.46
C SER A 335 -27.47 -20.41 -2.88
N GLU A 336 -26.68 -19.55 -2.24
CA GLU A 336 -25.27 -19.36 -2.56
C GLU A 336 -24.44 -19.14 -1.30
N LEU A 337 -23.31 -19.83 -1.21
CA LEU A 337 -22.24 -19.55 -0.25
C LEU A 337 -20.91 -19.61 -1.01
N PHE A 338 -20.22 -18.49 -1.06
CA PHE A 338 -18.96 -18.37 -1.80
C PHE A 338 -17.95 -17.52 -1.04
N VAL A 339 -16.67 -17.87 -1.21
CA VAL A 339 -15.51 -17.14 -0.68
C VAL A 339 -14.43 -17.19 -1.76
N ARG A 340 -13.86 -16.02 -2.08
CA ARG A 340 -12.76 -15.89 -3.04
C ARG A 340 -11.58 -16.80 -2.65
N PRO A 341 -10.87 -17.43 -3.61
CA PRO A 341 -9.86 -18.45 -3.34
C PRO A 341 -8.80 -18.05 -2.30
N GLU A 342 -8.27 -16.83 -2.39
CA GLU A 342 -7.25 -16.26 -1.51
C GLU A 342 -7.72 -16.04 -0.05
N TRP A 343 -9.03 -16.20 0.20
CA TRP A 343 -9.68 -16.10 1.50
C TRP A 343 -10.25 -17.43 2.00
N LYS A 344 -10.13 -18.51 1.22
CA LYS A 344 -10.50 -19.87 1.66
C LYS A 344 -9.59 -20.32 2.82
N HIS A 345 -10.11 -21.22 3.66
CA HIS A 345 -9.43 -21.77 4.84
C HIS A 345 -9.04 -20.76 5.95
N LYS A 346 -9.46 -19.49 5.85
CA LYS A 346 -9.26 -18.45 6.88
C LYS A 346 -10.48 -18.25 7.81
N GLY A 347 -11.45 -19.16 7.77
CA GLY A 347 -12.67 -19.09 8.59
C GLY A 347 -13.81 -18.23 8.04
N VAL A 348 -13.60 -17.49 6.94
CA VAL A 348 -14.60 -16.55 6.37
C VAL A 348 -15.96 -17.22 6.10
N GLY A 349 -15.99 -18.39 5.45
CA GLY A 349 -17.24 -19.08 5.13
C GLY A 349 -18.04 -19.50 6.38
N ARG A 350 -17.35 -19.87 7.47
CA ARG A 350 -18.01 -20.23 8.74
C ARG A 350 -18.61 -18.99 9.39
N GLU A 351 -17.88 -17.88 9.38
CA GLU A 351 -18.35 -16.62 9.94
C GLU A 351 -19.53 -16.04 9.15
N LEU A 352 -19.53 -16.17 7.82
CA LEU A 352 -20.67 -15.83 6.96
C LEU A 352 -21.94 -16.58 7.38
N LEU A 353 -21.87 -17.91 7.54
CA LEU A 353 -23.01 -18.72 8.00
C LEU A 353 -23.46 -18.33 9.40
N ARG A 354 -22.52 -18.18 10.36
CA ARG A 354 -22.84 -17.78 11.73
C ARG A 354 -23.61 -16.45 11.78
N ARG A 355 -23.13 -15.44 11.04
CA ARG A 355 -23.76 -14.12 10.97
C ARG A 355 -25.13 -14.16 10.29
N LEU A 356 -25.27 -14.98 9.25
CA LEU A 356 -26.54 -15.20 8.60
C LEU A 356 -27.56 -15.80 9.58
N GLU A 357 -27.19 -16.86 10.30
CA GLU A 357 -28.06 -17.49 11.31
C GLU A 357 -28.46 -16.54 12.45
N GLU A 358 -27.56 -15.66 12.89
CA GLU A 358 -27.87 -14.62 13.88
C GLU A 358 -28.91 -13.59 13.38
N GLU A 359 -28.87 -13.25 12.09
CA GLU A 359 -29.87 -12.40 11.45
C GLU A 359 -31.19 -13.15 11.27
N LEU A 360 -31.17 -14.42 10.85
CA LEU A 360 -32.36 -15.25 10.69
C LEU A 360 -33.11 -15.45 12.01
N LYS A 361 -32.39 -15.76 13.10
CA LYS A 361 -32.97 -15.90 14.45
C LYS A 361 -33.66 -14.62 14.91
N ARG A 362 -33.11 -13.44 14.59
CA ARG A 362 -33.75 -12.15 14.91
C ARG A 362 -35.04 -11.92 14.13
N ARG A 363 -35.22 -12.59 12.99
CA ARG A 363 -36.42 -12.52 12.15
C ARG A 363 -37.40 -13.67 12.40
N GLY A 364 -37.14 -14.53 13.37
CA GLY A 364 -38.00 -15.66 13.71
C GLY A 364 -37.87 -16.86 12.76
N VAL A 365 -36.82 -16.91 11.93
CA VAL A 365 -36.51 -18.05 11.06
C VAL A 365 -35.46 -18.90 11.76
N HIS A 366 -35.78 -20.17 12.01
CA HIS A 366 -34.97 -21.05 12.87
C HIS A 366 -34.34 -22.23 12.14
N VAL A 367 -34.70 -22.47 10.88
CA VAL A 367 -34.16 -23.57 10.09
C VAL A 367 -33.54 -23.07 8.79
N THR A 368 -32.34 -23.57 8.50
CA THR A 368 -31.57 -23.25 7.29
C THR A 368 -31.38 -24.51 6.46
N GLN A 369 -31.63 -24.43 5.16
CA GLN A 369 -31.44 -25.53 4.21
C GLN A 369 -30.54 -25.09 3.04
N LEU A 370 -29.82 -26.03 2.45
CA LEU A 370 -29.00 -25.80 1.26
C LEU A 370 -28.77 -27.10 0.47
N ILE A 371 -28.30 -26.95 -0.77
CA ILE A 371 -27.85 -28.07 -1.60
C ILE A 371 -26.33 -28.05 -1.66
N SER A 372 -25.69 -29.18 -1.35
CA SER A 372 -24.23 -29.31 -1.35
C SER A 372 -23.75 -30.56 -2.08
N ILE A 373 -22.66 -30.41 -2.84
CA ILE A 373 -21.85 -31.53 -3.31
C ILE A 373 -21.16 -32.24 -2.14
N ARG A 374 -20.73 -33.48 -2.36
CA ARG A 374 -20.06 -34.31 -1.34
C ARG A 374 -18.80 -33.64 -0.79
N ASP A 375 -18.01 -33.02 -1.65
CA ASP A 375 -16.72 -32.40 -1.29
C ASP A 375 -16.85 -31.27 -0.24
N ASN A 376 -18.01 -30.59 -0.22
CA ASN A 376 -18.26 -29.49 0.72
C ASN A 376 -18.96 -29.95 2.01
N GLN A 377 -19.44 -31.20 2.10
CA GLN A 377 -20.13 -31.69 3.31
C GLN A 377 -19.27 -31.63 4.59
N PRO A 378 -17.96 -31.93 4.58
CA PRO A 378 -17.13 -31.78 5.77
C PRO A 378 -17.07 -30.35 6.33
N PHE A 379 -17.25 -29.33 5.48
CA PHE A 379 -17.34 -27.94 5.91
C PHE A 379 -18.68 -27.66 6.60
N TYR A 380 -19.80 -28.06 6.01
CA TYR A 380 -21.14 -27.84 6.57
C TYR A 380 -21.36 -28.64 7.87
N ASN A 381 -20.86 -29.87 7.96
CA ASN A 381 -20.91 -30.66 9.20
C ASN A 381 -20.17 -29.96 10.35
N LYS A 382 -19.01 -29.31 10.06
CA LYS A 382 -18.28 -28.50 11.05
C LYS A 382 -19.02 -27.22 11.45
N CYS A 383 -20.00 -26.79 10.66
CA CYS A 383 -20.88 -25.67 10.98
C CYS A 383 -22.17 -26.13 11.70
N GLY A 384 -22.30 -27.43 12.03
CA GLY A 384 -23.46 -27.97 12.74
C GLY A 384 -24.64 -28.33 11.84
N MET A 385 -24.47 -28.33 10.52
CA MET A 385 -25.50 -28.80 9.59
C MET A 385 -25.43 -30.31 9.42
N GLU A 386 -26.59 -30.93 9.24
CA GLU A 386 -26.72 -32.38 9.05
C GLU A 386 -27.39 -32.68 7.71
N ARG A 387 -27.17 -33.89 7.21
CA ARG A 387 -27.81 -34.35 5.97
C ARG A 387 -29.27 -34.70 6.26
N ASP A 388 -30.18 -34.03 5.56
CA ASP A 388 -31.60 -34.37 5.57
C ASP A 388 -31.89 -35.65 4.75
N SER A 389 -33.05 -36.25 5.01
CA SER A 389 -33.56 -37.48 4.39
C SER A 389 -34.12 -37.31 2.97
N VAL A 390 -33.96 -36.12 2.37
CA VAL A 390 -34.50 -35.77 1.05
C VAL A 390 -33.46 -35.88 -0.07
N ASP A 391 -33.91 -36.27 -1.26
CA ASP A 391 -33.09 -36.38 -2.47
C ASP A 391 -33.40 -35.25 -3.47
N VAL A 392 -32.36 -34.80 -4.19
CA VAL A 392 -32.52 -33.83 -5.29
C VAL A 392 -32.80 -34.60 -6.59
N MET A 393 -34.03 -34.50 -7.08
CA MET A 393 -34.45 -35.09 -8.36
C MET A 393 -34.25 -34.10 -9.51
N PHE A 394 -33.68 -34.53 -10.64
CA PHE A 394 -33.53 -33.68 -11.82
C PHE A 394 -33.90 -34.42 -13.11
N ARG A 395 -34.38 -33.67 -14.11
CA ARG A 395 -34.59 -34.13 -15.48
C ARG A 395 -34.07 -33.07 -16.43
N ARG A 396 -33.27 -33.49 -17.42
CA ARG A 396 -32.83 -32.62 -18.52
C ARG A 396 -33.85 -32.77 -19.66
N PHE A 397 -34.33 -31.66 -20.18
CA PHE A 397 -35.29 -31.61 -21.28
C PHE A 397 -34.60 -31.14 -22.56
#